data_AF-A0A352IDD8-F1
#
_entry.id   AF-A0A352IDD8-F1
#
_cell.length_a   1.000
_cell.length_b   1.000
_cell.length_c   1.000
_cell.angle_alpha   90.00
_cell.angle_beta   90.00
_cell.angle_gamma   90.00
#
_symmetry.space_group_name_H-M   'P 1'
#
loop_
_entity.id
_entity.type
_entity.pdbx_description
1 polymer ?
#
loop_
_entity_poly.entity_id
_entity_poly.type
_entity_poly.pdbx_seq_one_letter_code
_entity_poly.pdbx_strand_id
1 'polypeptide(L)'
;VVVENVFHYRQVIPLEMGDNVFGRYVRGTKINKPIETMDPSIDTRHCIIRVQRDKHGELQYILRDAPSNTGTFHMNAILRDRDRIYLSDSDIITIGATTLILRKAGCSDD
;
A
#
# COMPACT_ATOMS: atom_id res chain seq x y z
N VAL A 1 4.31 -5.74 3.99
CA VAL A 1 4.65 -4.69 2.99
C VAL A 1 5.87 -3.96 3.50
N VAL A 2 6.85 -3.75 2.63
CA VAL A 2 8.01 -2.91 2.95
C VAL A 2 7.75 -1.54 2.33
N VAL A 3 7.91 -0.49 3.13
CA VAL A 3 7.80 0.90 2.69
C VAL A 3 9.21 1.45 2.57
N GLU A 4 9.58 1.81 1.35
CA GLU A 4 10.84 2.45 1.01
C GLU A 4 10.55 3.87 0.51
N ASN A 5 10.97 4.86 1.27
CA ASN A 5 10.76 6.26 0.97
C ASN A 5 12.12 6.91 0.68
N VAL A 6 12.18 7.81 -0.30
CA VAL A 6 13.37 8.62 -0.60
C VAL A 6 13.67 9.62 0.53
N PHE A 7 12.63 10.03 1.28
CA PHE A 7 12.67 11.07 2.29
C PHE A 7 12.81 10.55 3.73
N HIS A 8 12.63 9.25 4.02
CA HIS A 8 12.61 8.68 5.38
C HIS A 8 13.18 7.25 5.44
N TYR A 9 13.46 6.77 6.65
CA TYR A 9 13.91 5.40 6.93
C TYR A 9 12.94 4.32 6.40
N ARG A 10 13.50 3.17 6.00
CA ARG A 10 12.74 1.96 5.66
C ARG A 10 11.79 1.59 6.80
N GLN A 11 10.51 1.46 6.49
CA GLN A 11 9.47 1.03 7.44
C GLN A 11 8.92 -0.33 7.00
N VAL A 12 8.79 -1.26 7.93
CA VAL A 12 8.13 -2.54 7.67
C VAL A 12 6.74 -2.48 8.28
N ILE A 13 5.72 -2.46 7.41
CA ILE A 13 4.32 -2.36 7.84
C ILE A 13 3.65 -3.72 7.59
N PRO A 14 3.21 -4.43 8.65
CA PRO A 14 2.54 -5.72 8.51
C PRO A 14 1.14 -5.51 7.94
N LEU A 15 0.73 -6.38 7.01
CA LEU A 15 -0.64 -6.42 6.52
C LEU A 15 -1.49 -7.37 7.37
N GLU A 16 -2.75 -7.03 7.55
CA GLU A 16 -3.75 -7.83 8.25
C GLU A 16 -4.88 -8.23 7.29
N MET A 17 -5.66 -9.26 7.66
CA MET A 17 -6.86 -9.63 6.90
C MET A 17 -7.85 -8.45 6.85
N GLY A 18 -8.50 -8.27 5.71
CA GLY A 18 -9.41 -7.15 5.46
C GLY A 18 -8.69 -5.95 4.83
N ASP A 19 -9.25 -4.76 5.04
CA ASP A 19 -8.80 -3.53 4.38
C ASP A 19 -7.64 -2.88 5.17
N ASN A 20 -6.46 -2.80 4.55
CA ASN A 20 -5.29 -2.10 5.07
C ASN A 20 -5.21 -0.73 4.41
N VAL A 21 -5.50 0.32 5.16
CA VAL A 21 -5.58 1.70 4.68
C VAL A 21 -4.26 2.40 4.93
N PHE A 22 -3.53 2.69 3.86
CA PHE A 22 -2.26 3.39 3.88
C PHE A 22 -2.44 4.88 3.64
N GLY A 23 -1.60 5.66 4.30
CA GLY A 23 -1.53 7.11 4.13
C GLY A 23 -0.66 7.75 5.19
N ARG A 24 -0.49 9.06 5.10
CA ARG A 24 0.38 9.82 6.01
C ARG A 24 -0.18 9.81 7.43
N TYR A 25 0.69 9.58 8.41
CA TYR A 25 0.31 9.69 9.82
C TYR A 25 -0.07 11.13 10.18
N VAL A 26 -1.31 11.31 10.62
CA VAL A 26 -1.81 12.57 11.20
C VAL A 26 -2.54 12.23 12.50
N ARG A 27 -2.16 12.91 13.59
CA ARG A 27 -2.73 12.68 14.91
C ARG A 27 -4.26 12.83 14.87
N GLY A 28 -4.98 11.80 15.35
CA GLY A 28 -6.44 11.78 15.39
C GLY A 28 -7.13 11.16 14.17
N THR A 29 -6.37 10.70 13.18
CA THR A 29 -6.93 10.03 12.00
C THR A 29 -7.05 8.51 12.20
N LYS A 30 -8.04 7.88 11.55
CA LYS A 30 -8.43 6.47 11.79
C LYS A 30 -7.79 5.47 10.82
N ILE A 31 -6.63 5.78 10.24
CA ILE A 31 -5.94 4.82 9.37
C ILE A 31 -5.25 3.73 10.20
N ASN A 32 -5.22 2.51 9.68
CA ASN A 32 -4.63 1.35 10.37
C ASN A 32 -3.21 1.00 9.87
N LYS A 33 -2.76 1.58 8.75
CA LYS A 33 -1.39 1.45 8.24
C LYS A 33 -0.78 2.84 7.98
N PRO A 34 -0.55 3.62 9.04
CA PRO A 34 0.07 4.94 8.91
C PRO A 34 1.50 4.82 8.40
N ILE A 35 1.89 5.76 7.53
CA ILE A 35 3.27 5.96 7.09
C ILE A 35 3.77 7.23 7.77
N GLU A 36 4.86 7.10 8.52
CA GLU A 36 5.57 8.27 9.06
C GLU A 36 6.37 8.91 7.93
N THR A 37 5.92 10.07 7.48
CA THR A 37 6.54 10.80 6.37
C THR A 37 6.18 12.27 6.41
N MET A 38 7.12 13.10 5.95
CA MET A 38 6.92 14.54 5.74
C MET A 38 6.48 14.89 4.32
N ASP A 39 6.32 13.89 3.45
CA ASP A 39 5.89 14.09 2.06
C ASP A 39 4.44 14.66 2.01
N PRO A 40 4.26 15.91 1.54
CA PRO A 40 2.95 16.54 1.48
C PRO A 40 2.06 15.94 0.38
N SER A 41 2.62 15.18 -0.55
CA SER A 41 1.88 14.55 -1.65
C SER A 41 1.15 13.27 -1.22
N ILE A 42 1.35 12.80 0.01
CA ILE A 42 0.70 11.63 0.58
C ILE A 42 -0.48 12.05 1.43
N ASP A 43 -1.66 11.65 0.98
CA ASP A 43 -2.91 11.87 1.70
C ASP A 43 -2.95 11.04 2.99
N THR A 44 -3.73 11.52 3.96
CA THR A 44 -4.02 10.77 5.19
C THR A 44 -4.60 9.39 4.88
N ARG A 45 -5.43 9.28 3.85
CA ARG A 45 -5.96 8.02 3.32
C ARG A 45 -5.70 8.05 1.83
N HIS A 46 -4.78 7.22 1.36
CA HIS A 46 -4.22 7.35 0.02
C HIS A 46 -4.48 6.10 -0.83
N CYS A 47 -4.11 4.93 -0.32
CA CYS A 47 -4.43 3.67 -0.98
C CYS A 47 -4.90 2.62 0.01
N ILE A 48 -5.54 1.56 -0.49
CA ILE A 48 -5.98 0.44 0.32
C ILE A 48 -5.46 -0.85 -0.30
N ILE A 49 -4.81 -1.68 0.52
CA ILE A 49 -4.47 -3.05 0.18
C ILE A 49 -5.43 -3.96 0.96
N ARG A 50 -6.36 -4.59 0.26
CA ARG A 50 -7.23 -5.59 0.88
C ARG A 50 -6.53 -6.94 0.87
N VAL A 51 -6.40 -7.56 2.03
CA VAL A 51 -5.95 -8.94 2.16
C VAL A 51 -7.16 -9.83 2.38
N GLN A 52 -7.33 -10.84 1.54
CA GLN A 52 -8.38 -11.82 1.67
C GLN A 52 -7.88 -13.20 1.26
N ARG A 53 -8.67 -14.24 1.52
CA ARG A 53 -8.41 -15.56 0.96
C ARG A 53 -9.32 -15.80 -0.23
N ASP A 54 -8.79 -16.47 -1.23
CA ASP A 54 -9.60 -16.95 -2.35
C ASP A 54 -10.40 -18.21 -1.96
N LYS A 55 -11.11 -18.80 -2.92
CA LYS A 55 -11.89 -20.02 -2.73
C LYS A 55 -11.04 -21.26 -2.40
N HIS A 56 -9.73 -21.23 -2.68
CA HIS A 56 -8.77 -22.30 -2.40
C HIS A 56 -8.06 -22.08 -1.06
N GLY A 57 -8.27 -20.93 -0.41
CA GLY A 57 -7.64 -20.57 0.86
C GLY A 57 -6.34 -19.78 0.71
N GLU A 58 -5.94 -19.44 -0.52
CA GLU A 58 -4.72 -18.72 -0.84
C GLU A 58 -4.85 -17.22 -0.59
N LEU A 59 -3.78 -16.58 -0.13
CA LEU A 59 -3.77 -15.15 0.16
C LEU A 59 -3.79 -14.31 -1.12
N GLN A 60 -4.79 -13.45 -1.23
CA GLN A 60 -4.92 -12.43 -2.26
C GLN A 60 -4.71 -11.05 -1.67
N TYR A 61 -3.99 -10.21 -2.43
CA TYR A 61 -3.70 -8.84 -2.10
C TYR A 61 -4.26 -7.96 -3.21
N ILE A 62 -5.21 -7.10 -2.88
CA ILE A 62 -5.93 -6.29 -3.88
C ILE A 62 -5.69 -4.82 -3.58
N LEU A 63 -5.00 -4.14 -4.49
CA LEU A 63 -4.75 -2.70 -4.43
C LEU A 63 -5.93 -1.93 -5.02
N ARG A 64 -6.26 -0.82 -4.37
CA ARG A 64 -7.11 0.24 -4.92
C ARG A 64 -6.65 1.61 -4.43
N ASP A 65 -6.92 2.62 -5.23
CA ASP A 65 -6.84 4.01 -4.79
C ASP A 65 -7.93 4.32 -3.74
N ALA A 66 -7.66 5.28 -2.85
CA ALA A 66 -8.59 5.70 -1.80
C ALA A 66 -8.80 7.22 -1.82
N PRO A 67 -9.76 7.65 -2.65
CA PRO A 67 -9.68 8.86 -3.49
C PRO A 67 -8.50 9.78 -3.15
N SER A 68 -7.31 9.39 -3.58
CA SER A 68 -6.10 10.19 -3.35
C SER A 68 -6.03 11.39 -4.30
N ASN A 69 -5.38 12.47 -3.86
CA ASN A 69 -5.20 13.68 -4.65
C ASN A 69 -4.10 13.55 -5.70
N THR A 70 -3.05 12.77 -5.41
CA THR A 70 -1.88 12.63 -6.31
C THR A 70 -1.85 11.30 -7.06
N GLY A 71 -2.80 10.41 -6.78
CA GLY A 71 -2.97 9.14 -7.45
C GLY A 71 -2.10 8.02 -6.85
N THR A 72 -2.65 6.81 -6.88
CA THR A 72 -1.92 5.58 -6.60
C THR A 72 -1.43 4.96 -7.91
N PHE A 73 -0.17 4.56 -7.96
CA PHE A 73 0.43 3.90 -9.13
C PHE A 73 0.81 2.45 -8.80
N HIS A 74 0.57 1.54 -9.73
CA HIS A 74 1.06 0.15 -9.71
C HIS A 74 1.99 -0.04 -10.90
N MET A 75 3.25 -0.40 -10.67
CA MET A 75 4.24 -0.63 -11.74
C MET A 75 4.27 0.52 -12.77
N ASN A 76 4.28 1.76 -12.27
CA ASN A 76 4.24 3.02 -13.05
C ASN A 76 2.91 3.33 -13.78
N ALA A 77 1.88 2.51 -13.64
CA ALA A 77 0.55 2.77 -14.17
C ALA A 77 -0.38 3.34 -13.09
N ILE A 78 -1.01 4.49 -13.36
CA ILE A 78 -1.98 5.11 -12.44
C ILE A 78 -3.26 4.28 -12.36
N LEU A 79 -3.78 4.08 -11.15
CA LEU A 79 -5.09 3.48 -10.90
C LEU A 79 -6.20 4.51 -11.11
N ARG A 80 -7.33 4.06 -11.67
CA ARG A 80 -8.57 4.83 -11.80
C ARG A 80 -9.54 4.47 -10.67
N ASP A 81 -10.60 5.27 -10.47
CA ASP A 81 -11.57 5.18 -9.37
C ASP A 81 -12.11 3.76 -9.05
N ARG A 82 -12.21 2.90 -10.06
CA ARG A 82 -12.78 1.55 -9.93
C ARG A 82 -11.77 0.43 -10.07
N ASP A 83 -10.50 0.75 -10.28
CA ASP A 83 -9.48 -0.26 -10.52
C ASP A 83 -9.24 -1.08 -9.25
N ARG A 84 -9.05 -2.38 -9.47
CA ARG A 84 -8.72 -3.38 -8.44
C ARG A 84 -7.60 -4.22 -9.01
N ILE A 85 -6.38 -4.00 -8.52
CA ILE A 85 -5.20 -4.69 -9.03
C ILE A 85 -4.82 -5.81 -8.06
N TYR A 86 -4.73 -7.03 -8.59
CA TYR A 86 -4.20 -8.16 -7.82
C TYR A 86 -2.69 -8.05 -7.79
N LEU A 87 -2.13 -7.89 -6.59
CA LEU A 87 -0.71 -7.73 -6.40
C LEU A 87 0.02 -9.08 -6.37
N SER A 88 1.14 -9.10 -7.08
CA SER A 88 2.14 -10.18 -7.01
C SER A 88 3.21 -9.86 -5.99
N ASP A 89 4.01 -10.87 -5.63
CA ASP A 89 5.16 -10.61 -4.75
C ASP A 89 6.13 -9.63 -5.44
N SER A 90 6.72 -8.75 -4.64
CA SER A 90 7.65 -7.70 -5.08
C SER A 90 7.05 -6.65 -6.02
N ASP A 91 5.73 -6.62 -6.19
CA ASP A 91 5.04 -5.55 -6.90
C ASP A 91 5.31 -4.19 -6.25
N ILE A 92 5.53 -3.21 -7.11
CA ILE A 92 5.82 -1.82 -6.73
C ILE A 92 4.55 -1.00 -6.79
N ILE A 93 4.29 -0.30 -5.71
CA ILE A 93 3.21 0.67 -5.57
C ILE A 93 3.86 2.02 -5.27
N THR A 94 3.50 3.05 -6.01
CA THR A 94 4.01 4.41 -5.75
C THR A 94 2.86 5.31 -5.33
N ILE A 95 3.05 6.01 -4.21
CA ILE A 95 2.12 6.97 -3.63
C ILE A 95 2.87 8.24 -3.28
N GLY A 96 2.53 9.36 -3.90
CA GLY A 96 3.36 10.57 -3.80
C GLY A 96 4.81 10.27 -4.25
N ALA A 97 5.79 10.58 -3.40
CA ALA A 97 7.19 10.22 -3.60
C ALA A 97 7.65 9.00 -2.77
N THR A 98 6.72 8.19 -2.26
CA THR A 98 6.99 6.96 -1.52
C THR A 98 6.76 5.72 -2.38
N THR A 99 7.65 4.75 -2.24
CA THR A 99 7.53 3.43 -2.85
C THR A 99 7.13 2.40 -1.80
N LEU A 100 6.10 1.61 -2.08
CA LEU A 100 5.72 0.44 -1.29
C LEU A 100 6.03 -0.79 -2.12
N ILE A 101 6.70 -1.76 -1.51
CA ILE A 101 7.01 -3.06 -2.11
C ILE A 101 6.21 -4.12 -1.36
N LEU A 102 5.37 -4.87 -2.08
CA LEU A 102 4.69 -6.00 -1.47
C LEU A 102 5.69 -7.13 -1.24
N ARG A 103 5.76 -7.62 -0.01
CA ARG A 103 6.47 -8.86 0.34
C ARG A 103 5.44 -9.82 0.92
N LYS A 104 5.14 -10.91 0.21
CA LYS A 104 4.20 -11.95 0.61
C LYS A 104 4.85 -12.84 1.65
N ALA A 105 4.06 -13.32 2.60
CA ALA A 105 4.54 -14.28 3.58
C ALA A 105 4.92 -15.59 2.87
N GLY A 106 6.14 -16.08 3.09
CA GLY A 106 6.62 -17.35 2.53
C GLY A 106 7.40 -17.27 1.22
N CYS A 107 7.60 -16.07 0.65
CA CYS A 107 8.59 -15.87 -0.42
C CYS A 107 9.93 -15.52 0.26
N SER A 108 10.95 -16.37 0.15
CA SER A 108 12.30 -16.05 0.61
C SER A 108 12.90 -14.96 -0.27
N ASP A 109 13.57 -14.00 0.37
CA ASP A 109 14.50 -13.09 -0.30
C ASP A 109 15.77 -13.89 -0.62
N ASP A 110 15.75 -14.70 -1.68
CA ASP A 110 16.97 -15.31 -2.26
C ASP A 110 17.62 -14.37 -3.28
#